data_AF-A0A937SIJ1-F1
#
_entry.id   AF-A0A937SIJ1-F1
#
_cell.length_a   1.000
_cell.length_b   1.000
_cell.length_c   1.000
_cell.angle_alpha   90.00
_cell.angle_beta   90.00
_cell.angle_gamma   90.00
#
_symmetry.space_group_name_H-M   'P 1'
#
loop_
_entity.id
_entity.type
_entity.pdbx_description
1 polymer ?
#
loop_
_entity_poly.entity_id
_entity_poly.type
_entity_poly.pdbx_seq_one_letter_code
_entity_poly.pdbx_strand_id
1 'polypeptide(L)'
;MAKPLYKPGDFFLYIFLRNILFCLPAEASHDFALRAMKIGDGLGISSLFAPNIAGKVHAKRVMGIDFPHVVGLAAGLDKNADYVEALSAMGFGFIEVGTLTPRPQPGNPKPRMFRLKSEQAIINRLGFNNKGIDHACENIARLSNRGVLGINIGKNFDTPVEQANQDYIDCLQRAYQLADYITVNISSPNTPGLRTLQFGDEFTRLLDELKQEQARLQERHKIYTPIAIKLAPDMTEEQITACCQSLLSRDFDGVIATNTTLDRSSIAANPLSEEHGGLSGAPLSVKSCEVLKCIKAE
;
A
#
# COMPACT_ATOMS: atom_id res chain seq x y z
N MET A 1 4.27 33.45 1.54
CA MET A 1 3.30 32.70 0.72
C MET A 1 4.03 31.52 0.09
N ALA A 2 3.59 30.29 0.34
CA ALA A 2 4.15 29.12 -0.35
C ALA A 2 3.86 29.26 -1.85
N LYS A 3 4.90 29.27 -2.68
CA LYS A 3 4.73 29.19 -4.14
C LYS A 3 3.95 27.90 -4.45
N PRO A 4 2.98 27.92 -5.36
CA PRO A 4 2.24 26.71 -5.70
C PRO A 4 3.22 25.63 -6.18
N LEU A 5 2.98 24.38 -5.75
CA LEU A 5 3.77 23.21 -6.16
C LEU A 5 3.70 22.96 -7.67
N TYR A 6 2.64 23.46 -8.32
CA TYR A 6 2.34 23.32 -9.74
C TYR A 6 2.31 24.68 -10.44
N LYS A 7 2.77 24.74 -11.70
CA LYS A 7 2.59 25.93 -12.55
C LYS A 7 1.10 26.05 -12.91
N PRO A 8 0.58 27.27 -13.17
CA PRO A 8 -0.82 27.46 -13.56
C PRO A 8 -1.28 26.59 -14.74
N GLY A 9 -0.39 26.33 -15.72
CA GLY A 9 -0.67 25.44 -16.86
C GLY A 9 -0.84 23.96 -16.49
N ASP A 10 -0.15 23.50 -15.44
CA ASP A 10 -0.22 22.12 -14.97
C ASP A 10 -1.61 21.80 -14.40
N PHE A 11 -2.29 22.81 -13.84
CA PHE A 11 -3.65 22.67 -13.30
C PHE A 11 -4.68 22.42 -14.40
N PHE A 12 -4.60 23.15 -15.53
CA PHE A 12 -5.48 22.94 -16.68
C PHE A 12 -5.24 21.57 -17.33
N LEU A 13 -3.97 21.19 -17.50
CA LEU A 13 -3.60 19.89 -18.02
C LEU A 13 -4.12 18.76 -17.12
N TYR A 14 -3.95 18.89 -15.80
CA TYR A 14 -4.48 17.93 -14.83
C TYR A 14 -6.00 17.77 -14.96
N ILE A 15 -6.76 18.87 -15.00
CA ILE A 15 -8.22 18.80 -15.14
C ILE A 15 -8.60 18.10 -16.45
N PHE A 16 -7.95 18.44 -17.55
CA PHE A 16 -8.21 17.85 -18.86
C PHE A 16 -7.94 16.34 -18.87
N LEU A 17 -6.75 15.91 -18.45
CA LEU A 17 -6.38 14.49 -18.39
C LEU A 17 -7.29 13.72 -17.43
N ARG A 18 -7.57 14.28 -16.24
CA ARG A 18 -8.48 13.68 -15.27
C ARG A 18 -9.86 13.45 -15.87
N ASN A 19 -10.42 14.43 -16.57
CA ASN A 19 -11.75 14.31 -17.16
C ASN A 19 -11.80 13.20 -18.22
N ILE A 20 -10.78 13.10 -19.07
CA ILE A 20 -10.66 12.00 -20.05
C ILE A 20 -10.57 10.64 -19.35
N LEU A 21 -9.70 10.49 -18.36
CA LEU A 21 -9.55 9.25 -17.59
C LEU A 21 -10.84 8.87 -16.84
N PHE A 22 -11.64 9.87 -16.46
CA PHE A 22 -12.90 9.68 -15.74
C PHE A 22 -14.07 9.27 -16.64
N CYS A 23 -13.87 9.25 -17.97
CA CYS A 23 -14.77 8.65 -18.95
C CYS A 23 -14.60 7.12 -19.06
N LEU A 24 -13.45 6.58 -18.65
CA LEU A 24 -13.20 5.14 -18.64
C LEU A 24 -13.75 4.48 -17.36
N PRO A 25 -14.01 3.16 -17.34
CA PRO A 25 -14.18 2.42 -16.09
C PRO A 25 -12.97 2.61 -15.17
N ALA A 26 -13.16 2.58 -13.84
CA ALA A 26 -12.10 2.93 -12.89
C ALA A 26 -10.83 2.07 -13.06
N GLU A 27 -10.99 0.76 -13.22
CA GLU A 27 -9.85 -0.16 -13.39
C GLU A 27 -9.16 0.01 -14.75
N ALA A 28 -9.92 0.24 -15.82
CA ALA A 28 -9.35 0.52 -17.15
C ALA A 28 -8.57 1.86 -17.16
N SER A 29 -9.11 2.88 -16.48
CA SER A 29 -8.45 4.18 -16.28
C SER A 29 -7.13 4.04 -15.56
N HIS A 30 -7.08 3.19 -14.53
CA HIS A 30 -5.87 2.90 -13.76
C HIS A 30 -4.81 2.21 -14.64
N ASP A 31 -5.19 1.13 -15.33
CA ASP A 31 -4.28 0.39 -16.21
C ASP A 31 -3.73 1.28 -17.34
N PHE A 32 -4.60 2.11 -17.94
CA PHE A 32 -4.19 3.05 -18.98
C PHE A 32 -3.21 4.10 -18.46
N ALA A 33 -3.49 4.71 -17.29
CA ALA A 33 -2.62 5.73 -16.72
C ALA A 33 -1.22 5.19 -16.39
N LEU A 34 -1.12 4.00 -15.78
CA LEU A 34 0.18 3.38 -15.48
C LEU A 34 0.98 3.06 -16.74
N ARG A 35 0.33 2.51 -17.78
CA ARG A 35 0.97 2.24 -19.07
C ARG A 35 1.46 3.52 -19.75
N ALA A 36 0.64 4.57 -19.74
CA ALA A 36 1.01 5.87 -20.30
C ALA A 36 2.22 6.47 -19.56
N MET A 37 2.26 6.38 -18.22
CA MET A 37 3.42 6.82 -17.44
C MET A 37 4.67 6.01 -17.78
N LYS A 38 4.57 4.67 -17.91
CA LYS A 38 5.71 3.83 -18.32
C LYS A 38 6.28 4.21 -19.68
N ILE A 39 5.39 4.49 -20.65
CA ILE A 39 5.80 4.92 -21.98
C ILE A 39 6.47 6.29 -21.90
N GLY A 40 5.88 7.24 -21.16
CA GLY A 40 6.48 8.56 -20.96
C GLY A 40 7.86 8.50 -20.30
N ASP A 41 8.05 7.58 -19.37
CA ASP A 41 9.33 7.34 -18.71
C ASP A 41 10.38 6.77 -19.66
N GLY A 42 10.02 5.75 -20.45
CA GLY A 42 10.90 5.20 -21.48
C GLY A 42 11.27 6.21 -22.58
N LEU A 43 10.45 7.25 -22.77
CA LEU A 43 10.73 8.37 -23.69
C LEU A 43 11.49 9.53 -23.01
N GLY A 44 11.78 9.45 -21.70
CA GLY A 44 12.51 10.47 -20.95
C GLY A 44 11.69 11.74 -20.64
N ILE A 45 10.37 11.72 -20.84
CA ILE A 45 9.51 12.90 -20.68
C ILE A 45 8.83 12.97 -19.29
N SER A 46 9.02 11.98 -18.42
CA SER A 46 8.51 12.00 -17.04
C SER A 46 8.90 13.27 -16.28
N SER A 47 10.14 13.73 -16.49
CA SER A 47 10.68 14.94 -15.86
C SER A 47 9.92 16.23 -16.19
N LEU A 48 9.15 16.26 -17.30
CA LEU A 48 8.31 17.41 -17.66
C LEU A 48 7.07 17.53 -16.76
N PHE A 49 6.64 16.41 -16.17
CA PHE A 49 5.46 16.33 -15.30
C PHE A 49 5.83 16.18 -13.81
N ALA A 50 7.11 15.92 -13.52
CA ALA A 50 7.61 15.82 -12.17
C ALA A 50 7.52 17.19 -11.44
N PRO A 51 6.96 17.25 -10.23
CA PRO A 51 6.91 18.49 -9.46
C PRO A 51 8.32 18.93 -9.06
N ASN A 52 8.58 20.24 -9.08
CA ASN A 52 9.82 20.77 -8.51
C ASN A 52 9.74 20.76 -6.98
N ILE A 53 10.31 19.71 -6.38
CA ILE A 53 10.36 19.45 -4.94
C ILE A 53 11.62 20.00 -4.25
N ALA A 54 12.59 20.52 -5.00
CA ALA A 54 13.86 20.99 -4.45
C ALA A 54 13.65 22.11 -3.41
N GLY A 55 14.21 21.93 -2.21
CA GLY A 55 14.10 22.87 -1.09
C GLY A 55 12.70 23.00 -0.47
N LYS A 56 11.73 22.16 -0.86
CA LYS A 56 10.34 22.18 -0.35
C LYS A 56 9.99 20.96 0.49
N VAL A 57 10.91 20.03 0.63
CA VAL A 57 10.68 18.74 1.26
C VAL A 57 11.57 18.56 2.48
N HIS A 58 11.08 17.77 3.44
CA HIS A 58 11.76 17.49 4.70
C HIS A 58 12.02 16.00 4.81
N ALA A 59 13.30 15.62 4.80
CA ALA A 59 13.72 14.25 5.03
C ALA A 59 13.38 13.81 6.46
N LYS A 60 13.09 12.52 6.64
CA LYS A 60 12.76 11.94 7.94
C LYS A 60 13.35 10.54 8.04
N ARG A 61 14.01 10.25 9.17
CA ARG A 61 14.45 8.90 9.49
C ARG A 61 13.34 8.15 10.22
N VAL A 62 12.90 7.01 9.69
CA VAL A 62 11.82 6.15 10.23
C VAL A 62 12.22 4.69 9.98
N MET A 63 12.01 3.78 10.94
CA MET A 63 12.44 2.36 10.83
C MET A 63 13.95 2.18 10.50
N GLY A 64 14.78 3.17 10.81
CA GLY A 64 16.20 3.18 10.42
C GLY A 64 16.45 3.55 8.95
N ILE A 65 15.43 3.88 8.17
CA ILE A 65 15.49 4.29 6.77
C ILE A 65 15.44 5.82 6.67
N ASP A 66 16.28 6.40 5.82
CA ASP A 66 16.24 7.84 5.51
C ASP A 66 15.27 8.11 4.36
N PHE A 67 14.03 8.46 4.70
CA PHE A 67 13.04 8.88 3.70
C PHE A 67 13.38 10.30 3.22
N PRO A 68 13.52 10.53 1.90
CA PRO A 68 13.85 11.85 1.36
C PRO A 68 12.73 12.86 1.62
N HIS A 69 11.47 12.41 1.76
CA HIS A 69 10.38 13.19 2.37
C HIS A 69 9.18 12.35 2.80
N VAL A 70 8.23 13.00 3.47
CA VAL A 70 7.12 12.37 4.20
C VAL A 70 5.94 11.91 3.34
N VAL A 71 5.92 12.20 2.04
CA VAL A 71 4.82 11.80 1.15
C VAL A 71 5.26 10.67 0.24
N GLY A 72 4.69 9.48 0.43
CA GLY A 72 4.91 8.33 -0.44
C GLY A 72 3.64 7.86 -1.13
N LEU A 73 3.82 6.89 -2.03
CA LEU A 73 2.73 6.22 -2.72
C LEU A 73 2.38 4.91 -2.01
N ALA A 74 1.13 4.76 -1.60
CA ALA A 74 0.64 3.58 -0.90
C ALA A 74 0.52 2.34 -1.83
N ALA A 75 0.55 1.13 -1.21
CA ALA A 75 0.28 -0.11 -1.91
C ALA A 75 -1.08 -0.14 -2.61
N GLY A 76 -1.18 -1.00 -3.61
CA GLY A 76 -2.38 -1.24 -4.40
C GLY A 76 -2.40 -0.48 -5.72
N LEU A 77 -1.53 0.52 -5.92
CA LEU A 77 -1.36 1.17 -7.22
C LEU A 77 -0.50 0.32 -8.15
N ASP A 78 0.80 0.17 -7.86
CA ASP A 78 1.68 -0.74 -8.61
C ASP A 78 1.83 -2.07 -7.88
N LYS A 79 0.93 -3.00 -8.17
CA LYS A 79 0.88 -4.29 -7.46
C LYS A 79 2.05 -5.20 -7.80
N ASN A 80 2.57 -5.14 -9.02
CA ASN A 80 3.52 -6.11 -9.55
C ASN A 80 4.94 -5.54 -9.73
N ALA A 81 5.20 -4.36 -9.18
CA ALA A 81 6.41 -3.59 -9.44
C ALA A 81 6.67 -3.35 -10.95
N ASP A 82 5.60 -3.21 -11.74
CA ASP A 82 5.71 -3.05 -13.20
C ASP A 82 6.07 -1.60 -13.60
N TYR A 83 5.99 -0.64 -12.68
CA TYR A 83 5.99 0.82 -12.92
C TYR A 83 6.81 1.63 -11.91
N VAL A 84 7.66 0.99 -11.09
CA VAL A 84 8.36 1.64 -9.95
C VAL A 84 9.19 2.85 -10.35
N GLU A 85 9.98 2.77 -11.42
CA GLU A 85 10.82 3.89 -11.91
C GLU A 85 9.97 5.09 -12.34
N ALA A 86 8.98 4.85 -13.20
CA ALA A 86 8.06 5.88 -13.67
C ALA A 86 7.30 6.57 -12.53
N LEU A 87 6.89 5.81 -11.50
CA LEU A 87 6.22 6.36 -10.32
C LEU A 87 7.19 7.12 -9.42
N SER A 88 8.41 6.61 -9.25
CA SER A 88 9.46 7.26 -8.46
C SER A 88 9.86 8.62 -9.06
N ALA A 89 9.86 8.73 -10.40
CA ALA A 89 10.12 9.96 -11.13
C ALA A 89 9.08 11.08 -10.85
N MET A 90 7.90 10.75 -10.32
CA MET A 90 6.87 11.72 -9.95
C MET A 90 7.16 12.44 -8.62
N GLY A 91 8.30 12.17 -7.99
CA GLY A 91 8.77 12.90 -6.82
C GLY A 91 8.19 12.42 -5.49
N PHE A 92 7.66 11.20 -5.42
CA PHE A 92 7.32 10.56 -4.14
C PHE A 92 8.58 10.25 -3.33
N GLY A 93 8.47 10.33 -2.00
CA GLY A 93 9.57 10.03 -1.10
C GLY A 93 9.84 8.53 -0.97
N PHE A 94 8.80 7.73 -1.17
CA PHE A 94 8.87 6.28 -1.24
C PHE A 94 7.70 5.73 -2.06
N ILE A 95 7.85 4.52 -2.57
CA ILE A 95 6.80 3.76 -3.25
C ILE A 95 6.58 2.46 -2.49
N GLU A 96 5.33 2.08 -2.24
CA GLU A 96 4.98 0.75 -1.73
C GLU A 96 4.30 -0.06 -2.85
N VAL A 97 4.92 -1.17 -3.27
CA VAL A 97 4.34 -2.10 -4.25
C VAL A 97 3.53 -3.20 -3.57
N GLY A 98 2.73 -3.93 -4.34
CA GLY A 98 1.87 -5.01 -3.83
C GLY A 98 0.44 -4.54 -3.53
N THR A 99 -0.37 -5.28 -2.77
CA THR A 99 -0.03 -6.50 -2.02
C THR A 99 0.28 -7.70 -2.92
N LEU A 100 1.45 -8.31 -2.69
CA LEU A 100 1.93 -9.51 -3.36
C LEU A 100 1.60 -10.75 -2.55
N THR A 101 1.38 -11.86 -3.25
CA THR A 101 1.12 -13.18 -2.66
C THR A 101 2.14 -14.18 -3.22
N PRO A 102 2.36 -15.35 -2.58
CA PRO A 102 3.30 -16.34 -3.10
C PRO A 102 2.99 -16.75 -4.54
N ARG A 103 1.73 -17.10 -4.82
CA ARG A 103 1.24 -17.49 -6.14
C ARG A 103 0.54 -16.33 -6.84
N PRO A 104 0.56 -16.26 -8.19
CA PRO A 104 -0.29 -15.33 -8.93
C PRO A 104 -1.78 -15.61 -8.68
N GLN A 105 -2.59 -14.55 -8.68
CA GLN A 105 -4.05 -14.68 -8.61
C GLN A 105 -4.78 -13.57 -9.37
N PRO A 106 -5.93 -13.85 -10.01
CA PRO A 106 -6.67 -12.87 -10.82
C PRO A 106 -7.42 -11.82 -9.98
N GLY A 107 -7.60 -12.10 -8.68
CA GLY A 107 -8.48 -11.37 -7.76
C GLY A 107 -9.97 -11.57 -8.06
N ASN A 108 -10.82 -10.76 -7.46
CA ASN A 108 -12.27 -10.92 -7.56
C ASN A 108 -12.81 -10.56 -8.97
N PRO A 109 -14.01 -11.03 -9.37
CA PRO A 109 -14.62 -10.68 -10.65
C PRO A 109 -14.84 -9.18 -10.85
N LYS A 110 -14.77 -8.71 -12.09
CA LYS A 110 -15.06 -7.30 -12.47
C LYS A 110 -16.58 -7.11 -12.67
N PRO A 111 -17.15 -5.90 -12.45
CA PRO A 111 -16.50 -4.69 -11.93
C PRO A 111 -16.23 -4.77 -10.41
N ARG A 112 -15.09 -4.22 -10.00
CA ARG A 112 -14.56 -4.34 -8.63
C ARG A 112 -13.91 -3.06 -8.09
N MET A 113 -14.07 -1.95 -8.80
CA MET A 113 -13.58 -0.63 -8.40
C MET A 113 -14.54 0.45 -8.90
N PHE A 114 -14.99 1.29 -7.99
CA PHE A 114 -16.09 2.23 -8.19
C PHE A 114 -15.64 3.62 -7.71
N ARG A 115 -15.85 4.65 -8.54
CA ARG A 115 -15.48 6.03 -8.22
C ARG A 115 -16.70 6.80 -7.72
N LEU A 116 -16.58 7.34 -6.51
CA LEU A 116 -17.53 8.24 -5.87
C LEU A 116 -16.98 9.66 -6.05
N LYS A 117 -17.31 10.26 -7.20
CA LYS A 117 -16.65 11.47 -7.69
C LYS A 117 -16.92 12.68 -6.79
N SER A 118 -18.15 12.85 -6.30
CA SER A 118 -18.55 13.95 -5.41
C SER A 118 -17.83 13.87 -4.07
N GLU A 119 -17.62 12.66 -3.56
CA GLU A 119 -17.01 12.38 -2.27
C GLU A 119 -15.49 12.23 -2.36
N GLN A 120 -14.90 12.35 -3.56
CA GLN A 120 -13.47 12.10 -3.80
C GLN A 120 -13.01 10.75 -3.23
N ALA A 121 -13.80 9.71 -3.51
CA ALA A 121 -13.66 8.41 -2.89
C ALA A 121 -13.66 7.25 -3.89
N ILE A 122 -13.16 6.11 -3.45
CA ILE A 122 -13.16 4.86 -4.20
C ILE A 122 -13.62 3.73 -3.29
N ILE A 123 -14.57 2.93 -3.76
CA ILE A 123 -14.87 1.61 -3.21
C ILE A 123 -14.20 0.56 -4.10
N ASN A 124 -13.47 -0.38 -3.50
CA ASN A 124 -12.88 -1.48 -4.26
C ASN A 124 -12.96 -2.83 -3.54
N ARG A 125 -13.12 -3.89 -4.33
CA ARG A 125 -13.11 -5.28 -3.92
C ARG A 125 -12.11 -6.10 -4.73
N LEU A 126 -10.87 -5.65 -4.83
CA LEU A 126 -9.89 -6.21 -5.77
C LEU A 126 -9.49 -7.66 -5.45
N GLY A 127 -9.35 -8.02 -4.16
CA GLY A 127 -8.96 -9.37 -3.74
C GLY A 127 -7.52 -9.75 -4.12
N PHE A 128 -6.56 -8.85 -3.86
CA PHE A 128 -5.13 -9.04 -4.15
C PHE A 128 -4.82 -9.59 -5.55
N ASN A 129 -5.40 -9.03 -6.63
CA ASN A 129 -5.00 -9.40 -7.98
C ASN A 129 -3.52 -9.04 -8.25
N ASN A 130 -2.66 -10.03 -8.47
CA ASN A 130 -1.23 -9.85 -8.68
C ASN A 130 -0.61 -11.05 -9.44
N LYS A 131 0.61 -10.86 -9.97
CA LYS A 131 1.34 -11.85 -10.77
C LYS A 131 2.24 -12.77 -9.94
N GLY A 132 2.11 -12.76 -8.61
CA GLY A 132 2.97 -13.48 -7.69
C GLY A 132 4.19 -12.66 -7.32
N ILE A 133 4.75 -12.95 -6.15
CA ILE A 133 5.91 -12.23 -5.63
C ILE A 133 7.18 -12.43 -6.47
N ASP A 134 7.37 -13.62 -7.06
CA ASP A 134 8.54 -13.90 -7.90
C ASP A 134 8.61 -12.93 -9.10
N HIS A 135 7.48 -12.67 -9.77
CA HIS A 135 7.39 -11.67 -10.85
C HIS A 135 7.82 -10.27 -10.38
N ALA A 136 7.35 -9.85 -9.21
CA ALA A 136 7.70 -8.53 -8.68
C ALA A 136 9.17 -8.45 -8.27
N CYS A 137 9.72 -9.49 -7.65
CA CYS A 137 11.14 -9.57 -7.31
C CYS A 137 12.03 -9.51 -8.57
N GLU A 138 11.65 -10.21 -9.64
CA GLU A 138 12.36 -10.13 -10.93
C GLU A 138 12.34 -8.72 -11.54
N ASN A 139 11.20 -8.03 -11.45
CA ASN A 139 11.09 -6.64 -11.88
C ASN A 139 11.97 -5.72 -11.03
N ILE A 140 11.92 -5.85 -9.70
CA ILE A 140 12.64 -5.01 -8.75
C ILE A 140 14.16 -5.18 -8.92
N ALA A 141 14.63 -6.41 -9.15
CA ALA A 141 16.04 -6.70 -9.37
C ALA A 141 16.61 -6.04 -10.64
N ARG A 142 15.75 -5.62 -11.59
CA ARG A 142 16.16 -4.94 -12.84
C ARG A 142 16.09 -3.42 -12.73
N LEU A 143 15.58 -2.87 -11.64
CA LEU A 143 15.45 -1.42 -11.47
C LEU A 143 16.84 -0.79 -11.35
N SER A 144 17.04 0.28 -12.10
CA SER A 144 18.26 1.08 -12.10
C SER A 144 18.18 2.25 -11.12
N ASN A 145 16.97 2.81 -10.95
CA ASN A 145 16.71 3.90 -10.04
C ASN A 145 15.36 3.71 -9.35
N ARG A 146 15.40 3.21 -8.11
CA ARG A 146 14.24 3.12 -7.23
C ARG A 146 14.56 3.93 -6.00
N GLY A 147 13.71 4.90 -5.66
CA GLY A 147 13.75 5.53 -4.34
C GLY A 147 13.49 4.49 -3.24
N VAL A 148 13.17 4.94 -2.03
CA VAL A 148 12.81 4.02 -0.95
C VAL A 148 11.60 3.16 -1.38
N LEU A 149 11.74 1.85 -1.31
CA LEU A 149 10.76 0.87 -1.78
C LEU A 149 10.25 0.00 -0.64
N GLY A 150 8.95 0.10 -0.39
CA GLY A 150 8.21 -0.85 0.42
C GLY A 150 7.69 -2.01 -0.41
N ILE A 151 7.76 -3.23 0.11
CA ILE A 151 7.10 -4.40 -0.49
C ILE A 151 5.99 -4.88 0.44
N ASN A 152 4.74 -4.73 -0.02
CA ASN A 152 3.56 -5.16 0.71
C ASN A 152 3.21 -6.62 0.37
N ILE A 153 3.13 -7.47 1.39
CA ILE A 153 2.94 -8.91 1.28
C ILE A 153 1.64 -9.37 1.96
N GLY A 154 1.05 -10.44 1.43
CA GLY A 154 -0.25 -10.95 1.84
C GLY A 154 -0.43 -12.43 1.52
N LYS A 155 -1.57 -12.96 1.96
CA LYS A 155 -1.99 -14.35 1.75
C LYS A 155 -2.71 -14.54 0.41
N ASN A 156 -2.49 -15.66 -0.26
CA ASN A 156 -3.30 -16.08 -1.39
C ASN A 156 -4.78 -16.31 -0.97
N PHE A 157 -5.72 -16.13 -1.89
CA PHE A 157 -7.15 -16.21 -1.55
C PHE A 157 -7.61 -17.61 -1.11
N ASP A 158 -6.97 -18.65 -1.65
CA ASP A 158 -7.30 -20.07 -1.47
C ASP A 158 -6.50 -20.75 -0.34
N THR A 159 -5.47 -20.10 0.21
CA THR A 159 -4.76 -20.59 1.40
C THR A 159 -5.68 -20.51 2.62
N PRO A 160 -5.91 -21.61 3.36
CA PRO A 160 -6.66 -21.58 4.62
C PRO A 160 -6.04 -20.61 5.64
N VAL A 161 -6.83 -20.05 6.55
CA VAL A 161 -6.35 -19.05 7.52
C VAL A 161 -5.30 -19.66 8.45
N GLU A 162 -5.43 -20.93 8.79
CA GLU A 162 -4.53 -21.70 9.63
C GLU A 162 -3.13 -21.85 8.99
N GLN A 163 -3.07 -21.78 7.66
CA GLN A 163 -1.84 -21.86 6.86
C GLN A 163 -1.38 -20.47 6.35
N ALA A 164 -2.10 -19.40 6.71
CA ALA A 164 -1.84 -18.04 6.24
C ALA A 164 -0.40 -17.59 6.46
N ASN A 165 0.17 -17.95 7.61
CA ASN A 165 1.50 -17.52 7.99
C ASN A 165 2.56 -17.95 6.97
N GLN A 166 2.44 -19.16 6.41
CA GLN A 166 3.40 -19.67 5.44
C GLN A 166 3.47 -18.76 4.20
N ASP A 167 2.33 -18.22 3.74
CA ASP A 167 2.33 -17.30 2.61
C ASP A 167 3.11 -16.01 2.91
N TYR A 168 3.01 -15.50 4.15
CA TYR A 168 3.79 -14.33 4.57
C TYR A 168 5.28 -14.63 4.69
N ILE A 169 5.64 -15.78 5.27
CA ILE A 169 7.03 -16.23 5.39
C ILE A 169 7.66 -16.43 4.01
N ASP A 170 6.96 -17.10 3.10
CA ASP A 170 7.39 -17.33 1.73
C ASP A 170 7.63 -16.01 0.98
N CYS A 171 6.74 -15.02 1.20
CA CYS A 171 6.89 -13.71 0.61
C CYS A 171 8.05 -12.93 1.23
N LEU A 172 8.16 -12.93 2.56
CA LEU A 172 9.24 -12.27 3.29
C LEU A 172 10.61 -12.75 2.79
N GLN A 173 10.80 -14.07 2.68
CA GLN A 173 12.03 -14.68 2.18
C GLN A 173 12.46 -14.16 0.81
N ARG A 174 11.51 -13.99 -0.11
CA ARG A 174 11.77 -13.55 -1.49
C ARG A 174 12.00 -12.04 -1.59
N ALA A 175 11.29 -11.25 -0.79
CA ALA A 175 11.37 -9.79 -0.82
C ALA A 175 12.51 -9.22 0.03
N TYR A 176 13.02 -9.96 1.01
CA TYR A 176 13.86 -9.44 2.10
C TYR A 176 15.03 -8.56 1.64
N GLN A 177 15.82 -9.02 0.66
CA GLN A 177 16.98 -8.28 0.16
C GLN A 177 16.64 -7.17 -0.84
N LEU A 178 15.41 -7.16 -1.35
CA LEU A 178 14.95 -6.25 -2.39
C LEU A 178 14.14 -5.08 -1.84
N ALA A 179 13.59 -5.19 -0.64
CA ALA A 179 12.82 -4.14 -0.01
C ALA A 179 13.70 -3.25 0.88
N ASP A 180 13.38 -1.96 0.94
CA ASP A 180 13.86 -1.10 2.02
C ASP A 180 13.03 -1.33 3.29
N TYR A 181 11.75 -1.69 3.14
CA TYR A 181 10.91 -2.21 4.22
C TYR A 181 9.86 -3.19 3.70
N ILE A 182 9.42 -4.10 4.56
CA ILE A 182 8.33 -5.02 4.28
C ILE A 182 7.07 -4.54 4.98
N THR A 183 5.93 -4.62 4.29
CA THR A 183 4.62 -4.42 4.91
C THR A 183 3.84 -5.73 4.95
N VAL A 184 3.44 -6.16 6.14
CA VAL A 184 2.56 -7.31 6.32
C VAL A 184 1.10 -6.83 6.35
N ASN A 185 0.32 -7.23 5.35
CA ASN A 185 -1.05 -6.77 5.18
C ASN A 185 -2.08 -7.80 5.64
N ILE A 186 -2.57 -7.61 6.88
CA ILE A 186 -3.63 -8.41 7.51
C ILE A 186 -5.00 -7.68 7.52
N SER A 187 -5.13 -6.54 6.83
CA SER A 187 -6.24 -5.60 6.99
C SER A 187 -7.19 -5.48 5.79
N SER A 188 -6.92 -6.20 4.70
CA SER A 188 -7.79 -6.20 3.51
C SER A 188 -9.20 -6.74 3.85
N PRO A 189 -10.28 -5.99 3.57
CA PRO A 189 -11.64 -6.49 3.72
C PRO A 189 -12.05 -7.45 2.59
N ASN A 190 -11.21 -7.57 1.55
CA ASN A 190 -11.56 -8.22 0.29
C ASN A 190 -11.04 -9.66 0.18
N THR A 191 -10.38 -10.15 1.23
CA THR A 191 -9.84 -11.50 1.34
C THR A 191 -10.55 -12.17 2.52
N PRO A 192 -11.39 -13.20 2.30
CA PRO A 192 -12.16 -13.84 3.36
C PRO A 192 -11.29 -14.28 4.54
N GLY A 193 -11.77 -14.04 5.77
CA GLY A 193 -11.08 -14.42 7.00
C GLY A 193 -9.81 -13.62 7.32
N LEU A 194 -9.30 -12.76 6.42
CA LEU A 194 -7.99 -12.14 6.65
C LEU A 194 -7.95 -11.23 7.89
N ARG A 195 -9.02 -10.46 8.11
CA ARG A 195 -9.11 -9.53 9.26
C ARG A 195 -9.20 -10.25 10.61
N THR A 196 -9.51 -11.55 10.64
CA THR A 196 -9.51 -12.32 11.90
C THR A 196 -8.09 -12.59 12.39
N LEU A 197 -7.09 -12.58 11.50
CA LEU A 197 -5.66 -12.67 11.86
C LEU A 197 -5.15 -11.47 12.65
N GLN A 198 -5.96 -10.42 12.87
CA GLN A 198 -5.56 -9.26 13.69
C GLN A 198 -5.73 -9.51 15.19
N PHE A 199 -6.26 -10.68 15.58
CA PHE A 199 -6.58 -11.00 16.97
C PHE A 199 -6.18 -12.43 17.33
N GLY A 200 -6.13 -12.71 18.63
CA GLY A 200 -6.00 -14.07 19.17
C GLY A 200 -4.63 -14.72 18.95
N ASP A 201 -4.64 -16.04 19.04
CA ASP A 201 -3.44 -16.87 18.99
C ASP A 201 -2.83 -16.89 17.59
N GLU A 202 -3.65 -16.78 16.54
CA GLU A 202 -3.18 -16.71 15.16
C GLU A 202 -2.36 -15.46 14.89
N PHE A 203 -2.79 -14.30 15.43
CA PHE A 203 -2.03 -13.07 15.31
C PHE A 203 -0.68 -13.19 16.02
N THR A 204 -0.70 -13.65 17.28
CA THR A 204 0.51 -13.90 18.08
C THR A 204 1.49 -14.80 17.33
N ARG A 205 1.01 -15.94 16.82
CA ARG A 205 1.82 -16.90 16.08
C ARG A 205 2.40 -16.29 14.80
N LEU A 206 1.61 -15.53 14.04
CA LEU A 206 2.10 -14.84 12.84
C LEU A 206 3.23 -13.87 13.19
N LEU A 207 3.07 -13.06 14.23
CA LEU A 207 4.08 -12.10 14.65
C LEU A 207 5.39 -12.78 15.09
N ASP A 208 5.28 -13.86 15.87
CA ASP A 208 6.43 -14.64 16.34
C ASP A 208 7.19 -15.27 15.16
N GLU A 209 6.48 -15.93 14.24
CA GLU A 209 7.06 -16.55 13.05
C GLU A 209 7.74 -15.50 12.14
N LEU A 210 7.12 -14.32 11.96
CA LEU A 210 7.71 -13.23 11.18
C LEU A 210 9.02 -12.70 11.77
N LYS A 211 9.09 -12.49 13.09
CA LYS A 211 10.31 -12.00 13.75
C LYS A 211 11.41 -13.05 13.79
N GLN A 212 11.06 -14.31 14.01
CA GLN A 212 12.01 -15.43 13.91
C GLN A 212 12.62 -15.51 12.50
N GLU A 213 11.78 -15.39 11.47
CA GLU A 213 12.26 -15.42 10.09
C GLU A 213 13.07 -14.17 9.73
N GLN A 214 12.66 -12.98 10.18
CA GLN A 214 13.42 -11.74 10.01
C GLN A 214 14.83 -11.87 10.61
N ALA A 215 14.95 -12.44 11.81
CA ALA A 215 16.24 -12.67 12.46
C ALA A 215 17.12 -13.66 11.68
N ARG A 216 16.53 -14.77 11.20
CA ARG A 216 17.23 -15.75 10.36
C ARG A 216 17.74 -15.14 9.05
N LEU A 217 16.90 -14.34 8.40
CA LEU A 217 17.26 -13.64 7.15
C LEU A 217 18.30 -12.56 7.40
N GLN A 218 18.21 -11.81 8.51
CA GLN A 218 19.22 -10.85 8.91
C GLN A 218 20.57 -11.52 9.11
N GLU A 219 20.62 -12.65 9.83
CA GLU A 219 21.86 -13.38 10.04
C GLU A 219 22.44 -13.90 8.73
N ARG A 220 21.59 -14.42 7.84
CA ARG A 220 21.99 -14.96 6.54
C ARG A 220 22.54 -13.90 5.60
N HIS A 221 21.87 -12.75 5.52
CA HIS A 221 22.15 -11.73 4.50
C HIS A 221 22.96 -10.54 5.04
N LYS A 222 23.15 -10.44 6.36
CA LYS A 222 23.85 -9.34 7.05
C LYS A 222 23.25 -7.96 6.77
N ILE A 223 21.94 -7.91 6.51
CA ILE A 223 21.14 -6.70 6.35
C ILE A 223 19.94 -6.77 7.29
N TYR A 224 19.47 -5.62 7.78
CA TYR A 224 18.23 -5.54 8.53
C TYR A 224 17.16 -4.88 7.67
N THR A 225 16.17 -5.65 7.23
CA THR A 225 15.00 -5.12 6.51
C THR A 225 13.84 -4.98 7.49
N PRO A 226 13.40 -3.76 7.83
CA PRO A 226 12.33 -3.53 8.80
C PRO A 226 10.98 -4.05 8.31
N ILE A 227 10.14 -4.46 9.26
CA ILE A 227 8.79 -4.97 9.03
C ILE A 227 7.77 -4.06 9.70
N ALA A 228 6.83 -3.55 8.90
CA ALA A 228 5.66 -2.81 9.35
C ALA A 228 4.38 -3.64 9.22
N ILE A 229 3.46 -3.51 10.18
CA ILE A 229 2.13 -4.15 10.11
C ILE A 229 1.08 -3.13 9.63
N LYS A 230 0.28 -3.50 8.62
CA LYS A 230 -0.78 -2.62 8.09
C LYS A 230 -2.14 -2.97 8.69
N LEU A 231 -2.72 -2.03 9.43
CA LEU A 231 -3.95 -2.23 10.20
C LEU A 231 -5.20 -1.66 9.51
N ALA A 232 -6.35 -2.26 9.82
CA ALA A 232 -7.64 -1.76 9.37
C ALA A 232 -8.08 -0.56 10.23
N PRO A 233 -8.85 0.38 9.66
CA PRO A 233 -9.44 1.48 10.45
C PRO A 233 -10.65 1.02 11.28
N ASP A 234 -11.19 -0.18 10.99
CA ASP A 234 -12.42 -0.70 11.59
C ASP A 234 -12.07 -1.56 12.82
N MET A 235 -11.47 -0.94 13.83
CA MET A 235 -11.04 -1.55 15.08
C MET A 235 -11.48 -0.66 16.25
N THR A 236 -11.79 -1.24 17.41
CA THR A 236 -12.02 -0.47 18.64
C THR A 236 -10.70 0.06 19.22
N GLU A 237 -10.75 1.04 20.11
CA GLU A 237 -9.55 1.57 20.75
C GLU A 237 -8.81 0.47 21.53
N GLU A 238 -9.54 -0.39 22.24
CA GLU A 238 -8.97 -1.52 23.00
C GLU A 238 -8.27 -2.52 22.07
N GLN A 239 -8.85 -2.77 20.89
CA GLN A 239 -8.25 -3.62 19.86
C GLN A 239 -6.96 -3.02 19.30
N ILE A 240 -6.93 -1.70 19.09
CA ILE A 240 -5.73 -0.98 18.64
C ILE A 240 -4.64 -1.06 19.70
N THR A 241 -4.96 -0.74 20.96
CA THR A 241 -4.04 -0.81 22.09
C THR A 241 -3.45 -2.21 22.25
N ALA A 242 -4.29 -3.25 22.28
CA ALA A 242 -3.83 -4.64 22.38
C ALA A 242 -2.91 -5.04 21.21
N CYS A 243 -3.24 -4.60 19.99
CA CYS A 243 -2.40 -4.82 18.82
C CYS A 243 -1.04 -4.11 18.97
N CYS A 244 -1.02 -2.82 19.31
CA CYS A 244 0.21 -2.05 19.50
C CYS A 244 1.12 -2.67 20.57
N GLN A 245 0.57 -3.07 21.72
CA GLN A 245 1.33 -3.73 22.79
C GLN A 245 1.95 -5.06 22.32
N SER A 246 1.19 -5.84 21.54
CA SER A 246 1.69 -7.09 20.95
C SER A 246 2.85 -6.85 19.97
N LEU A 247 2.79 -5.78 19.19
CA LEU A 247 3.85 -5.38 18.25
C LEU A 247 5.10 -4.83 18.97
N LEU A 248 4.91 -3.97 19.98
CA LEU A 248 6.01 -3.40 20.77
C LEU A 248 6.77 -4.48 21.54
N SER A 249 6.07 -5.45 22.15
CA SER A 249 6.71 -6.56 22.88
C SER A 249 7.55 -7.49 22.01
N ARG A 250 7.46 -7.37 20.68
CA ARG A 250 8.19 -8.17 19.68
C ARG A 250 9.12 -7.33 18.81
N ASP A 251 9.32 -6.07 19.16
CA ASP A 251 10.19 -5.14 18.44
C ASP A 251 9.83 -5.03 16.94
N PHE A 252 8.55 -4.90 16.60
CA PHE A 252 8.15 -4.54 15.23
C PHE A 252 8.53 -3.10 14.91
N ASP A 253 8.92 -2.86 13.66
CA ASP A 253 9.57 -1.59 13.27
C ASP A 253 8.56 -0.46 13.04
N GLY A 254 7.31 -0.79 12.70
CA GLY A 254 6.30 0.23 12.47
C GLY A 254 4.89 -0.31 12.25
N VAL A 255 3.96 0.64 12.18
CA VAL A 255 2.54 0.40 11.86
C VAL A 255 2.15 1.31 10.72
N ILE A 256 1.48 0.75 9.70
CA ILE A 256 0.86 1.51 8.62
C ILE A 256 -0.63 1.61 8.90
N ALA A 257 -1.07 2.78 9.32
CA ALA A 257 -2.45 3.10 9.58
C ALA A 257 -2.95 4.13 8.55
N THR A 258 -3.99 3.87 7.75
CA THR A 258 -4.88 2.70 7.78
C THR A 258 -5.09 2.12 6.38
N ASN A 259 -5.62 0.90 6.35
CA ASN A 259 -6.24 0.36 5.15
C ASN A 259 -7.64 1.01 4.93
N THR A 260 -8.40 0.50 3.98
CA THR A 260 -9.76 0.94 3.65
C THR A 260 -10.78 0.57 4.72
N THR A 261 -11.88 1.32 4.83
CA THR A 261 -12.98 1.08 5.79
C THR A 261 -14.18 0.37 5.17
N LEU A 262 -14.88 -0.44 5.98
CA LEU A 262 -16.20 -0.97 5.64
C LEU A 262 -17.34 -0.02 6.01
N ASP A 263 -17.06 1.04 6.76
CA ASP A 263 -18.04 2.06 7.12
C ASP A 263 -18.55 2.81 5.87
N ARG A 264 -19.85 3.08 5.86
CA ARG A 264 -20.59 3.74 4.77
C ARG A 264 -21.39 4.94 5.24
N SER A 265 -21.37 5.26 6.54
CA SER A 265 -22.17 6.32 7.14
C SER A 265 -22.00 7.67 6.43
N SER A 266 -20.77 8.02 6.07
CA SER A 266 -20.41 9.27 5.38
C SER A 266 -20.82 9.33 3.91
N ILE A 267 -21.25 8.21 3.32
CA ILE A 267 -21.64 8.11 1.90
C ILE A 267 -23.02 7.45 1.72
N ALA A 268 -23.83 7.34 2.78
CA ALA A 268 -25.09 6.61 2.77
C ALA A 268 -26.10 7.11 1.72
N ALA A 269 -26.00 8.37 1.30
CA ALA A 269 -26.85 8.94 0.25
C ALA A 269 -26.36 8.64 -1.18
N ASN A 270 -25.14 8.12 -1.33
CA ASN A 270 -24.57 7.81 -2.63
C ASN A 270 -25.09 6.46 -3.13
N PRO A 271 -25.60 6.33 -4.37
CA PRO A 271 -26.11 5.05 -4.89
C PRO A 271 -25.11 3.89 -4.88
N LEU A 272 -23.80 4.19 -4.82
CA LEU A 272 -22.73 3.21 -4.75
C LEU A 272 -22.39 2.79 -3.31
N SER A 273 -23.10 3.28 -2.28
CA SER A 273 -22.86 2.91 -0.87
C SER A 273 -22.96 1.40 -0.64
N GLU A 274 -23.86 0.75 -1.37
CA GLU A 274 -24.14 -0.69 -1.30
C GLU A 274 -23.09 -1.56 -1.99
N GLU A 275 -22.15 -0.96 -2.73
CA GLU A 275 -21.06 -1.71 -3.34
C GLU A 275 -20.16 -2.34 -2.27
N HIS A 276 -19.99 -3.66 -2.39
CA HIS A 276 -19.07 -4.40 -1.53
C HIS A 276 -17.63 -3.96 -1.74
N GLY A 277 -16.86 -3.97 -0.66
CA GLY A 277 -15.42 -3.74 -0.66
C GLY A 277 -14.98 -2.69 0.36
N GLY A 278 -13.74 -2.24 0.25
CA GLY A 278 -13.19 -1.19 1.10
C GLY A 278 -13.40 0.21 0.51
N LEU A 279 -13.85 1.15 1.34
CA LEU A 279 -13.94 2.58 1.03
C LEU A 279 -12.62 3.29 1.37
N SER A 280 -12.20 4.15 0.46
CA SER A 280 -10.99 4.98 0.53
C SER A 280 -11.28 6.40 0.05
N GLY A 281 -10.34 7.32 0.25
CA GLY A 281 -10.45 8.72 -0.16
C GLY A 281 -10.93 9.63 0.96
N ALA A 282 -11.45 10.81 0.62
CA ALA A 282 -11.76 11.85 1.59
C ALA A 282 -12.64 11.39 2.79
N PRO A 283 -13.67 10.53 2.62
CA PRO A 283 -14.51 10.08 3.72
C PRO A 283 -13.80 9.22 4.77
N LEU A 284 -12.65 8.62 4.44
CA LEU A 284 -11.85 7.83 5.38
C LEU A 284 -11.02 8.72 6.32
N SER A 285 -10.77 9.98 5.94
CA SER A 285 -9.75 10.83 6.59
C SER A 285 -9.94 10.99 8.09
N VAL A 286 -11.18 11.23 8.55
CA VAL A 286 -11.49 11.43 9.97
C VAL A 286 -11.15 10.17 10.77
N LYS A 287 -11.73 9.03 10.37
CA LYS A 287 -11.50 7.74 11.02
C LYS A 287 -10.02 7.33 10.99
N SER A 288 -9.34 7.50 9.86
CA SER A 288 -7.90 7.18 9.78
C SER A 288 -7.05 8.05 10.71
N CYS A 289 -7.40 9.33 10.87
CA CYS A 289 -6.70 10.24 11.77
C CYS A 289 -6.95 9.91 13.25
N GLU A 290 -8.15 9.44 13.60
CA GLU A 290 -8.47 8.97 14.95
C GLU A 290 -7.65 7.73 15.30
N VAL A 291 -7.63 6.72 14.42
CA VAL A 291 -6.80 5.52 14.59
C VAL A 291 -5.32 5.87 14.74
N LEU A 292 -4.80 6.81 13.93
CA LEU A 292 -3.43 7.29 14.06
C LEU A 292 -3.15 7.97 15.41
N LYS A 293 -4.12 8.70 15.98
CA LYS A 293 -3.96 9.30 17.31
C LYS A 293 -3.93 8.23 18.40
N CYS A 294 -4.78 7.20 18.31
CA CYS A 294 -4.78 6.08 19.24
C CYS A 294 -3.43 5.33 19.18
N ILE A 295 -2.97 4.95 17.98
CA ILE A 295 -1.67 4.26 17.80
C ILE A 295 -0.52 5.09 18.36
N LYS A 296 -0.54 6.42 18.16
CA LYS A 296 0.51 7.31 18.66
C LYS A 296 0.53 7.45 20.20
N ALA A 297 -0.58 7.15 20.86
CA ALA A 297 -0.67 7.23 22.31
C ALA A 297 -0.06 6.02 23.03
N GLU A 298 0.12 4.90 22.31
CA GLU A 298 0.83 3.69 22.75
C GLU A 298 2.35 3.81 22.54
#